data_AF-A0A090SLV6-F1
#
_entry.id   AF-A0A090SLV6-F1
#
_cell.length_a   1.000
_cell.length_b   1.000
_cell.length_c   1.000
_cell.angle_alpha   90.00
_cell.angle_beta   90.00
_cell.angle_gamma   90.00
#
_symmetry.space_group_name_H-M   'P 1'
#
loop_
_entity.id
_entity.type
_entity.pdbx_description
1 polymer ?
#
loop_
_entity_poly.entity_id
_entity_poly.type
_entity_poly.pdbx_seq_one_letter_code
_entity_poly.pdbx_strand_id
1 'polypeptide(L)'
;MSTRKSMVVLLCALGVASCASTPSVNDARANLSPEELQQTRGKEYEQLSATFDYWSKALEGAESLRVYAPENYREMMSSWKSAHALFVEIRKDPNQIDAKHSVFSSETYAVGFRDRINSVEYNYKAIQGLKKQADELLAPAMTEMAYLNSIEASRYFKHAMNTMNRDYQRLFEHLVVSEVEHASSAQDRF
;
A
#
# COMPACT_ATOMS: atom_id res chain seq x y z
N MET A 1 57.94 5.75 -13.10
CA MET A 1 57.15 5.96 -11.86
C MET A 1 55.98 6.86 -12.20
N SER A 2 54.77 6.30 -12.29
CA SER A 2 53.53 7.07 -12.37
C SER A 2 52.52 6.40 -11.47
N THR A 3 52.41 6.93 -10.26
CA THR A 3 51.37 6.59 -9.29
C THR A 3 50.31 7.67 -9.32
N ARG A 4 49.05 7.30 -9.49
CA ARG A 4 47.86 7.92 -8.83
C ARG A 4 46.62 7.14 -9.29
N LYS A 5 46.23 6.13 -8.50
CA LYS A 5 45.24 6.21 -7.40
C LYS A 5 43.82 6.31 -7.95
N SER A 6 43.20 5.15 -8.13
CA SER A 6 41.76 4.97 -8.36
C SER A 6 40.99 5.59 -7.19
N MET A 7 40.10 6.53 -7.48
CA MET A 7 39.18 7.11 -6.51
C MET A 7 37.84 6.39 -6.66
N VAL A 8 37.55 5.49 -5.71
CA VAL A 8 36.22 4.91 -5.52
C VAL A 8 35.36 6.00 -4.91
N VAL A 9 34.41 6.52 -5.68
CA VAL A 9 33.38 7.42 -5.16
C VAL A 9 32.24 6.55 -4.64
N LEU A 10 32.31 6.25 -3.34
CA LEU A 10 31.22 5.63 -2.59
C LEU A 10 30.18 6.72 -2.30
N LEU A 11 29.21 6.90 -3.20
CA LEU A 11 28.09 7.82 -3.01
C LEU A 11 27.00 7.13 -2.17
N CYS A 12 27.23 7.04 -0.86
CA CYS A 12 26.20 6.71 0.14
C CYS A 12 25.75 8.00 0.83
N ALA A 13 24.74 8.66 0.28
CA ALA A 13 23.82 9.62 0.93
C ALA A 13 22.84 10.05 -0.17
N LEU A 14 21.53 9.81 -0.09
CA LEU A 14 20.62 10.41 0.89
C LEU A 14 19.46 9.44 1.13
N GLY A 15 19.58 8.61 2.17
CA GLY A 15 18.45 7.95 2.81
C GLY A 15 17.99 8.78 4.01
N VAL A 16 16.70 8.66 4.32
CA VAL A 16 15.97 9.20 5.48
C VAL A 16 15.91 10.73 5.58
N ALA A 17 14.89 11.30 4.94
CA ALA A 17 14.11 12.36 5.59
C ALA A 17 13.44 11.75 6.83
N SER A 18 14.20 11.64 7.92
CA SER A 18 13.67 11.30 9.23
C SER A 18 12.78 12.46 9.70
N CYS A 19 11.50 12.15 9.89
CA CYS A 19 10.61 12.69 10.91
C CYS A 19 11.09 14.01 11.52
N ALA A 20 10.76 15.13 10.87
CA ALA A 20 10.64 16.38 11.63
C ALA A 20 9.61 16.09 12.72
N SER A 21 10.05 16.13 13.97
CA SER A 21 9.22 16.01 15.15
C SER A 21 8.13 17.07 15.09
N THR A 22 6.98 16.68 14.53
CA THR A 22 5.75 17.46 14.60
C THR A 22 5.47 17.60 16.09
N PRO A 23 5.35 18.83 16.64
CA PRO A 23 4.88 18.98 18.02
C PRO A 23 3.60 18.18 18.16
N SER A 24 3.45 17.49 19.30
CA SER A 24 2.28 16.63 19.50
C SER A 24 1.04 17.47 19.26
N VAL A 25 0.02 16.92 18.61
CA VAL A 25 -1.23 17.64 18.31
C VAL A 25 -1.82 18.28 19.59
N ASN A 26 -1.48 17.73 20.75
CA ASN A 26 -1.80 18.26 22.08
C ASN A 26 -1.12 19.60 22.40
N ASP A 27 0.13 19.83 21.98
CA ASP A 27 0.85 21.08 22.25
C ASP A 27 0.28 22.26 21.44
N ALA A 28 -0.17 22.01 20.20
CA ALA A 28 -0.81 23.02 19.36
C ALA A 28 -2.23 23.39 19.84
N ARG A 29 -2.86 22.52 20.65
CA ARG A 29 -4.24 22.67 21.15
C ARG A 29 -4.31 23.19 22.59
N ALA A 30 -3.19 23.23 23.31
CA ALA A 30 -3.14 23.56 24.74
C ALA A 30 -3.65 24.96 25.11
N ASN A 31 -3.65 25.91 24.17
CA ASN A 31 -4.05 27.31 24.39
C ASN A 31 -5.37 27.70 23.72
N LEU A 32 -6.08 26.75 23.12
CA LEU A 32 -7.35 27.03 22.43
C LEU A 32 -8.49 27.13 23.45
N SER A 33 -9.42 28.06 23.21
CA SER A 33 -10.70 28.10 23.92
C SER A 33 -11.53 26.83 23.64
N PRO A 34 -12.51 26.49 24.50
CA PRO A 34 -13.39 25.34 24.25
C PRO A 34 -14.09 25.37 22.88
N GLU A 35 -14.46 26.55 22.40
CA GLU A 35 -15.11 26.76 21.10
C GLU A 35 -14.16 26.49 19.93
N GLU A 36 -12.91 26.98 20.03
CA GLU A 36 -11.87 26.73 19.03
C GLU A 36 -11.44 25.25 19.00
N LEU A 37 -11.39 24.59 20.16
CA LEU A 37 -11.15 23.15 20.27
C LEU A 37 -12.26 22.36 19.55
N GLN A 38 -13.52 22.72 19.79
CA GLN A 38 -14.66 22.07 19.15
C GLN A 38 -14.65 22.28 17.64
N GLN A 39 -14.35 23.50 17.18
CA GLN A 39 -14.26 23.79 15.74
C GLN A 39 -13.09 23.03 15.09
N THR A 40 -11.94 22.95 15.76
CA THR A 40 -10.77 22.22 15.27
C THR A 40 -11.05 20.72 15.15
N ARG A 41 -11.72 20.15 16.17
CA ARG A 41 -12.17 18.75 16.16
C ARG A 41 -13.16 18.47 15.03
N GLY A 42 -14.11 19.39 14.78
CA GLY A 42 -15.05 19.29 13.67
C GLY A 42 -14.35 19.23 12.31
N LYS A 43 -13.40 20.14 12.06
CA LYS A 43 -12.59 20.14 10.82
C LYS A 43 -11.78 18.86 10.67
N GLU A 44 -11.19 18.37 11.77
CA GLU A 44 -10.45 17.11 11.74
C GLU A 44 -11.36 15.91 11.44
N TYR A 45 -12.55 15.84 12.04
CA TYR A 45 -13.53 14.81 11.72
C TYR A 45 -13.91 14.82 10.23
N GLU A 46 -14.16 15.99 9.66
CA GLU A 46 -14.48 16.15 8.23
C GLU A 46 -13.35 15.63 7.34
N GLN A 47 -12.09 15.97 7.66
CA GLN A 47 -10.92 15.48 6.92
C GLN A 47 -10.77 13.96 7.00
N LEU A 48 -10.94 13.37 8.18
CA LEU A 48 -10.87 11.92 8.38
C LEU A 48 -12.00 11.22 7.61
N SER A 49 -13.21 11.80 7.62
CA SER A 49 -14.37 11.30 6.89
C SER A 49 -14.13 11.30 5.38
N ALA A 50 -13.67 12.43 4.83
CA ALA A 50 -13.36 12.53 3.41
C ALA A 50 -12.27 11.52 2.97
N THR A 51 -11.26 11.31 3.83
CA THR A 51 -10.20 10.33 3.60
C THR A 51 -10.74 8.90 3.61
N PHE A 52 -11.59 8.58 4.58
CA PHE A 52 -12.24 7.27 4.67
C PHE A 52 -13.12 6.98 3.45
N ASP A 53 -13.92 7.95 3.01
CA ASP A 53 -14.81 7.80 1.85
C ASP A 53 -14.01 7.61 0.56
N TYR A 54 -12.93 8.39 0.38
CA TYR A 54 -12.02 8.22 -0.76
C TYR A 54 -11.45 6.81 -0.81
N TRP A 55 -10.87 6.31 0.27
CA TRP A 55 -10.23 4.99 0.29
C TRP A 55 -11.23 3.84 0.23
N SER A 56 -12.42 3.99 0.82
CA SER A 56 -13.49 3.02 0.67
C SER A 56 -13.83 2.79 -0.79
N LYS A 57 -13.95 3.88 -1.56
CA LYS A 57 -14.21 3.83 -3.00
C LYS A 57 -12.99 3.37 -3.81
N ALA A 58 -11.80 3.87 -3.50
CA ALA A 58 -10.58 3.52 -4.24
C ALA A 58 -10.21 2.02 -4.12
N LEU A 59 -10.65 1.37 -3.05
CA LEU A 59 -10.42 -0.06 -2.79
C LEU A 59 -11.57 -0.96 -3.26
N GLU A 60 -12.64 -0.41 -3.85
CA GLU A 60 -13.66 -1.21 -4.52
C GLU A 60 -13.02 -2.01 -5.66
N GLY A 61 -13.19 -3.34 -5.65
CA GLY A 61 -12.60 -4.21 -6.68
C GLY A 61 -11.07 -4.37 -6.61
N ALA A 62 -10.43 -3.94 -5.51
CA ALA A 62 -8.98 -4.04 -5.33
C ALA A 62 -8.45 -5.48 -5.35
N GLU A 63 -9.31 -6.50 -5.22
CA GLU A 63 -8.94 -7.92 -5.35
C GLU A 63 -8.18 -8.22 -6.65
N SER A 64 -8.52 -7.52 -7.74
CA SER A 64 -7.82 -7.63 -9.03
C SER A 64 -6.35 -7.19 -8.96
N LEU A 65 -5.98 -6.38 -7.97
CA LEU A 65 -4.62 -5.89 -7.77
C LEU A 65 -3.70 -6.93 -7.09
N ARG A 66 -4.27 -7.97 -6.47
CA ARG A 66 -3.52 -8.97 -5.70
C ARG A 66 -2.45 -9.68 -6.53
N VAL A 67 -2.71 -9.92 -7.82
CA VAL A 67 -1.78 -10.66 -8.69
C VAL A 67 -0.45 -9.95 -8.88
N TYR A 68 -0.43 -8.61 -8.86
CA TYR A 68 0.77 -7.83 -9.16
C TYR A 68 1.77 -7.79 -8.00
N ALA A 69 1.27 -7.80 -6.76
CA ALA A 69 2.11 -7.87 -5.56
C ALA A 69 1.30 -8.41 -4.37
N PRO A 70 1.26 -9.75 -4.18
CA PRO A 70 0.43 -10.39 -3.16
C PRO A 70 0.72 -9.92 -1.73
N GLU A 71 1.99 -9.69 -1.41
CA GLU A 71 2.41 -9.27 -0.07
C GLU A 71 2.02 -7.83 0.22
N ASN A 72 2.31 -6.89 -0.71
CA ASN A 72 1.86 -5.50 -0.59
C ASN A 72 0.33 -5.39 -0.54
N TYR A 73 -0.38 -6.20 -1.33
CA TYR A 73 -1.85 -6.25 -1.28
C TYR A 73 -2.34 -6.69 0.10
N ARG A 74 -1.75 -7.74 0.68
CA ARG A 74 -2.10 -8.22 2.03
C ARG A 74 -1.87 -7.13 3.09
N GLU A 75 -0.73 -6.44 3.02
CA GLU A 75 -0.42 -5.33 3.94
C GLU A 75 -1.37 -4.15 3.78
N MET A 76 -1.70 -3.77 2.54
CA MET A 76 -2.67 -2.74 2.21
C MET A 76 -4.04 -3.06 2.83
N MET A 77 -4.58 -4.25 2.57
CA MET A 77 -5.91 -4.63 3.06
C MET A 77 -5.95 -4.81 4.58
N SER A 78 -4.87 -5.30 5.19
CA SER A 78 -4.73 -5.36 6.65
C SER A 78 -4.72 -3.97 7.29
N SER A 79 -3.97 -3.03 6.69
CA SER A 79 -3.92 -1.64 7.13
C SER A 79 -5.27 -0.95 6.95
N TRP A 80 -5.96 -1.20 5.83
CA TRP A 80 -7.31 -0.68 5.57
C TRP A 80 -8.32 -1.17 6.60
N LYS A 81 -8.32 -2.48 6.91
CA LYS A 81 -9.18 -3.05 7.94
C LYS A 81 -8.95 -2.39 9.31
N SER A 82 -7.69 -2.10 9.64
CA SER A 82 -7.31 -1.43 10.88
C SER A 82 -7.76 0.03 10.90
N ALA A 83 -7.54 0.78 9.81
CA ALA A 83 -8.02 2.15 9.66
C ALA A 83 -9.55 2.23 9.76
N HIS A 84 -10.26 1.30 9.10
CA HIS A 84 -11.71 1.21 9.17
C HIS A 84 -12.21 1.02 10.60
N ALA A 85 -11.58 0.12 11.38
CA ALA A 85 -11.95 -0.09 12.78
C ALA A 85 -11.81 1.19 13.62
N LEU A 86 -10.69 1.92 13.47
CA LEU A 86 -10.46 3.19 14.17
C LEU A 86 -11.48 4.26 13.78
N PHE A 87 -11.79 4.38 12.48
CA PHE A 87 -12.75 5.36 12.00
C PHE A 87 -14.18 5.06 12.46
N VAL A 88 -14.56 3.80 12.57
CA VAL A 88 -15.86 3.40 13.13
C VAL A 88 -16.01 3.89 14.57
N GLU A 89 -14.96 3.82 15.39
CA GLU A 89 -15.00 4.35 16.76
C GLU A 89 -15.07 5.90 16.77
N ILE A 90 -14.30 6.58 15.92
CA ILE A 90 -14.38 8.04 15.73
C ILE A 90 -15.79 8.47 15.32
N ARG A 91 -16.46 7.73 14.44
CA ARG A 91 -17.82 8.03 13.95
C ARG A 91 -18.88 7.85 15.03
N LYS A 92 -18.71 6.89 15.95
CA LYS A 92 -19.64 6.69 17.07
C LYS A 92 -19.58 7.86 18.07
N ASP A 93 -18.38 8.39 18.29
CA ASP A 93 -18.14 9.50 19.19
C ASP A 93 -16.97 10.36 18.67
N PRO A 94 -17.25 11.53 18.07
CA PRO A 94 -16.21 12.44 17.59
C PRO A 94 -15.23 12.91 18.68
N ASN A 95 -15.57 12.75 19.97
CA ASN A 95 -14.62 13.04 21.04
C ASN A 95 -13.43 12.07 21.07
N GLN A 96 -13.55 10.89 20.45
CA GLN A 96 -12.48 9.90 20.34
C GLN A 96 -11.29 10.37 19.51
N ILE A 97 -11.44 11.39 18.66
CA ILE A 97 -10.37 11.92 17.79
C ILE A 97 -9.06 12.16 18.56
N ASP A 98 -9.16 12.75 19.75
CA ASP A 98 -8.02 13.07 20.62
C ASP A 98 -7.74 11.98 21.68
N ALA A 99 -8.63 11.01 21.81
CA ALA A 99 -8.50 9.95 22.80
C ALA A 99 -7.41 8.96 22.39
N LYS A 100 -6.67 8.44 23.37
CA LYS A 100 -5.77 7.31 23.15
C LYS A 100 -6.58 6.08 22.79
N HIS A 101 -6.23 5.44 21.68
CA HIS A 101 -6.94 4.25 21.21
C HIS A 101 -6.44 2.94 21.84
N SER A 102 -5.32 2.99 22.57
CA SER A 102 -4.76 1.84 23.29
C SER A 102 -4.13 2.29 24.60
N VAL A 103 -4.30 1.48 25.66
CA VAL A 103 -3.65 1.73 26.97
C VAL A 103 -2.13 1.59 26.92
N PHE A 104 -1.60 0.95 25.88
CA PHE A 104 -0.18 0.72 25.67
C PHE A 104 0.45 1.70 24.66
N SER A 105 -0.35 2.56 24.03
CA SER A 105 0.12 3.53 23.03
C SER A 105 -0.19 4.95 23.45
N SER A 106 0.70 5.89 23.10
CA SER A 106 0.43 7.32 23.19
C SER A 106 -0.37 7.86 22.00
N GLU A 107 -0.62 7.02 20.99
CA GLU A 107 -1.27 7.38 19.73
C GLU A 107 -2.79 7.58 19.92
N THR A 108 -3.30 8.72 19.44
CA THR A 108 -4.75 8.98 19.42
C THR A 108 -5.44 8.23 18.28
N TYR A 109 -6.77 8.10 18.32
CA TYR A 109 -7.50 7.48 17.21
C TYR A 109 -7.23 8.18 15.86
N ALA A 110 -7.16 9.51 15.84
CA ALA A 110 -6.90 10.25 14.61
C ALA A 110 -5.49 9.99 14.04
N VAL A 111 -4.48 9.92 14.91
CA VAL A 111 -3.11 9.58 14.48
C VAL A 111 -3.07 8.13 13.98
N GLY A 112 -3.65 7.20 14.74
CA GLY A 112 -3.77 5.79 14.36
C GLY A 112 -4.40 5.60 12.98
N PHE A 113 -5.52 6.28 12.74
CA PHE A 113 -6.20 6.22 11.46
C PHE A 113 -5.29 6.71 10.33
N ARG A 114 -4.67 7.89 10.46
CA ARG A 114 -3.81 8.49 9.43
C ARG A 114 -2.61 7.60 9.11
N ASP A 115 -1.96 7.06 10.13
CA ASP A 115 -0.79 6.19 9.95
C ASP A 115 -1.15 4.90 9.19
N ARG A 116 -2.34 4.34 9.44
CA ARG A 116 -2.79 3.16 8.72
C ARG A 116 -3.22 3.52 7.30
N ILE A 117 -3.82 4.68 7.07
CA ILE A 117 -4.08 5.22 5.73
C ILE A 117 -2.78 5.46 4.95
N ASN A 118 -1.73 5.98 5.58
CA ASN A 118 -0.43 6.15 4.92
C ASN A 118 0.13 4.80 4.44
N SER A 119 -0.06 3.74 5.22
CA SER A 119 0.34 2.37 4.86
C SER A 119 -0.52 1.81 3.70
N VAL A 120 -1.82 2.12 3.67
CA VAL A 120 -2.71 1.81 2.54
C VAL A 120 -2.21 2.52 1.28
N GLU A 121 -1.97 3.82 1.35
CA GLU A 121 -1.54 4.64 0.22
C GLU A 121 -0.20 4.19 -0.37
N TYR A 122 0.78 3.94 0.51
CA TYR A 122 2.09 3.46 0.11
C TYR A 122 2.00 2.15 -0.68
N ASN A 123 1.31 1.16 -0.13
CA ASN A 123 1.17 -0.14 -0.78
C ASN A 123 0.32 -0.05 -2.06
N TYR A 124 -0.77 0.73 -2.05
CA TYR A 124 -1.58 0.94 -3.24
C TYR A 124 -0.75 1.52 -4.40
N LYS A 125 0.04 2.57 -4.14
CA LYS A 125 0.92 3.18 -5.16
C LYS A 125 1.97 2.21 -5.66
N ALA A 126 2.59 1.42 -4.78
CA ALA A 126 3.56 0.40 -5.16
C ALA A 126 2.93 -0.64 -6.10
N ILE A 127 1.73 -1.15 -5.76
CA ILE A 127 1.00 -2.10 -6.59
C ILE A 127 0.63 -1.50 -7.95
N GLN A 128 0.15 -0.25 -7.98
CA GLN A 128 -0.17 0.44 -9.25
C GLN A 128 1.06 0.62 -10.14
N GLY A 129 2.23 0.90 -9.55
CA GLY A 129 3.50 0.97 -10.28
C GLY A 129 3.87 -0.38 -10.92
N LEU A 130 3.76 -1.47 -10.17
CA LEU A 130 4.02 -2.83 -10.66
C LEU A 130 2.99 -3.26 -11.70
N LYS A 131 1.72 -2.91 -11.51
CA LYS A 131 0.65 -3.15 -12.48
C LYS A 131 0.99 -2.53 -13.82
N LYS A 132 1.38 -1.25 -13.85
CA LYS A 132 1.75 -0.57 -15.10
C LYS A 132 2.89 -1.31 -15.83
N GLN A 133 3.92 -1.72 -15.10
CA GLN A 133 5.03 -2.48 -15.68
C GLN A 133 4.58 -3.83 -16.21
N ALA A 134 3.75 -4.56 -15.45
CA ALA A 134 3.24 -5.86 -15.84
C ALA A 134 2.30 -5.77 -17.05
N ASP A 135 1.41 -4.78 -17.11
CA ASP A 135 0.49 -4.57 -18.24
C ASP A 135 1.24 -4.35 -19.56
N GLU A 136 2.44 -3.77 -19.52
CA GLU A 136 3.27 -3.54 -20.69
C GLU A 136 4.14 -4.78 -21.01
N LEU A 137 4.84 -5.30 -20.01
CA LEU A 137 5.84 -6.36 -20.19
C LEU A 137 5.22 -7.75 -20.31
N LEU A 138 4.15 -8.03 -19.56
CA LEU A 138 3.55 -9.36 -19.42
C LEU A 138 2.25 -9.53 -20.23
N ALA A 139 1.95 -8.59 -21.15
CA ALA A 139 0.71 -8.59 -21.94
C ALA A 139 0.43 -9.92 -22.68
N PRO A 140 1.41 -10.56 -23.34
CA PRO A 140 1.22 -11.89 -23.91
C PRO A 140 0.74 -12.94 -22.89
N ALA A 141 1.46 -13.12 -21.77
CA ALA A 141 1.10 -14.10 -20.75
C ALA A 141 -0.26 -13.81 -20.10
N MET A 142 -0.57 -12.53 -19.85
CA MET A 142 -1.86 -12.10 -19.32
C MET A 142 -3.00 -12.45 -20.27
N THR A 143 -2.80 -12.28 -21.58
CA THR A 143 -3.78 -12.61 -22.62
C THR A 143 -4.03 -14.12 -22.69
N GLU A 144 -2.97 -14.92 -22.71
CA GLU A 144 -3.07 -16.39 -22.74
C GLU A 144 -3.78 -16.92 -21.48
N MET A 145 -3.41 -16.42 -20.30
CA MET A 145 -4.08 -16.81 -19.05
C MET A 145 -5.56 -16.39 -19.02
N ALA A 146 -5.90 -15.23 -19.58
CA ALA A 146 -7.29 -14.82 -19.71
C ALA A 146 -8.08 -15.78 -20.63
N TYR A 147 -7.48 -16.19 -21.75
CA TYR A 147 -8.07 -17.16 -22.66
C TYR A 147 -8.29 -18.53 -21.98
N LEU A 148 -7.26 -19.08 -21.34
CA LEU A 148 -7.34 -20.36 -20.62
C LEU A 148 -8.42 -20.36 -19.53
N ASN A 149 -8.55 -19.23 -18.82
CA ASN A 149 -9.62 -19.06 -17.84
C ASN A 149 -11.01 -18.99 -18.49
N SER A 150 -11.15 -18.31 -19.63
CA SER A 150 -12.43 -18.16 -20.35
C SER A 150 -13.02 -19.48 -20.85
N ILE A 151 -12.17 -20.45 -21.20
CA ILE A 151 -12.58 -21.80 -21.62
C ILE A 151 -12.68 -22.78 -20.43
N GLU A 152 -12.53 -22.28 -19.21
CA GLU A 152 -12.51 -23.07 -17.97
C GLU A 152 -11.50 -24.23 -18.02
N ALA A 153 -10.31 -24.01 -18.59
CA ALA A 153 -9.30 -25.04 -18.82
C ALA A 153 -8.93 -25.81 -17.53
N SER A 154 -9.04 -25.17 -16.36
CA SER A 154 -8.80 -25.76 -15.05
C SER A 154 -9.73 -26.94 -14.71
N ARG A 155 -10.92 -27.00 -15.32
CA ARG A 155 -11.87 -28.12 -15.16
C ARG A 155 -11.39 -29.39 -15.84
N TYR A 156 -10.69 -29.26 -16.97
CA TYR A 156 -10.27 -30.39 -17.80
C TYR A 156 -8.79 -30.73 -17.63
N PHE A 157 -7.95 -29.73 -17.36
CA PHE A 157 -6.48 -29.85 -17.33
C PHE A 157 -5.89 -29.37 -16.00
N LYS A 158 -6.45 -29.83 -14.88
CA LYS A 158 -6.11 -29.35 -13.52
C LYS A 158 -4.59 -29.32 -13.24
N HIS A 159 -3.87 -30.40 -13.56
CA HIS A 159 -2.42 -30.47 -13.29
C HIS A 159 -1.61 -29.49 -14.15
N ALA A 160 -1.96 -29.34 -15.44
CA ALA A 160 -1.31 -28.39 -16.32
C ALA A 160 -1.61 -26.95 -15.87
N MET A 161 -2.86 -26.63 -15.55
CA MET A 161 -3.25 -25.31 -15.05
C MET A 161 -2.61 -24.96 -13.71
N ASN A 162 -2.41 -25.92 -12.80
CA ASN A 162 -1.68 -25.66 -11.56
C ASN A 162 -0.22 -25.26 -11.83
N THR A 163 0.44 -25.94 -12.77
CA THR A 163 1.80 -25.58 -13.20
C THR A 163 1.82 -24.21 -13.85
N MET A 164 0.88 -23.95 -14.77
CA MET A 164 0.77 -22.68 -15.49
C MET A 164 0.51 -21.51 -14.54
N ASN A 165 -0.42 -21.65 -13.59
CA ASN A 165 -0.71 -20.61 -12.60
C ASN A 165 0.51 -20.27 -11.73
N ARG A 166 1.30 -21.28 -11.34
CA ARG A 166 2.53 -21.06 -10.57
C ARG A 166 3.57 -20.32 -11.39
N ASP A 167 3.76 -20.71 -12.64
CA ASP A 167 4.74 -20.08 -13.52
C ASP A 167 4.29 -18.66 -13.88
N TYR A 168 2.99 -18.43 -14.02
CA TYR A 168 2.39 -17.11 -14.23
C TYR A 168 2.61 -16.20 -13.01
N GLN A 169 2.40 -16.70 -11.80
CA GLN A 169 2.66 -15.96 -10.56
C GLN A 169 4.13 -15.52 -10.46
N ARG A 170 5.07 -16.38 -10.85
CA ARG A 170 6.51 -16.06 -10.83
C ARG A 170 6.87 -14.88 -11.74
N LEU A 171 6.14 -14.67 -12.84
CA LEU A 171 6.38 -13.50 -13.70
C LEU A 171 6.22 -12.19 -12.91
N PHE A 172 5.19 -12.10 -12.07
CA PHE A 172 4.97 -10.93 -11.21
C PHE A 172 5.99 -10.87 -10.06
N GLU A 173 6.38 -12.01 -9.49
CA GLU A 173 7.42 -12.06 -8.46
C GLU A 173 8.75 -11.49 -8.95
N HIS A 174 9.16 -11.79 -10.19
CA HIS A 174 10.35 -11.21 -10.81
C HIS A 174 10.25 -9.68 -10.93
N LEU A 175 9.07 -9.13 -11.26
CA LEU A 175 8.87 -7.67 -11.30
C LEU A 175 8.98 -7.04 -9.91
N VAL A 176 8.46 -7.70 -8.87
CA VAL A 176 8.56 -7.22 -7.48
C VAL A 176 10.03 -7.08 -7.04
N VAL A 177 10.88 -8.04 -7.41
CA VAL A 177 12.32 -8.01 -7.07
C VAL A 177 13.18 -7.27 -8.10
N SER A 178 12.57 -6.51 -9.01
CA SER A 178 13.25 -5.75 -10.08
C SER A 178 14.07 -6.60 -11.06
N GLU A 179 13.75 -7.89 -11.19
CA GLU A 179 14.34 -8.81 -12.17
C GLU A 179 13.57 -8.78 -13.50
N VAL A 180 13.50 -7.60 -14.13
CA VAL A 180 12.68 -7.35 -15.34
C VAL A 180 13.08 -8.26 -16.51
N GLU A 181 14.37 -8.51 -16.72
CA GLU A 181 14.86 -9.39 -17.79
C GLU A 181 14.42 -10.84 -17.59
N HIS A 182 14.41 -11.32 -16.34
CA HIS A 182 13.92 -12.65 -16.01
C HIS A 182 12.42 -12.77 -16.24
N ALA A 183 11.64 -11.75 -15.85
CA ALA A 183 10.21 -11.70 -16.12
C ALA A 183 9.93 -11.78 -17.63
N SER A 184 10.65 -11.00 -18.44
CA SER A 184 10.51 -10.99 -19.90
C SER A 184 10.85 -12.34 -20.53
N SER A 185 11.97 -12.96 -20.13
CA SER A 185 12.37 -14.25 -20.70
C SER A 185 11.48 -15.41 -20.24
N ALA A 186 11.00 -15.38 -19.00
CA ALA A 186 10.10 -16.41 -18.49
C ALA A 186 8.72 -16.38 -19.17
N GLN A 187 8.29 -15.21 -19.65
CA GLN A 187 7.04 -15.06 -20.40
C GLN A 187 7.04 -15.83 -21.72
N ASP A 188 8.18 -16.08 -22.37
CA ASP A 188 8.25 -16.80 -23.67
C ASP A 188 7.67 -18.24 -23.63
N ARG A 189 7.31 -18.71 -22.44
CA ARG A 189 6.67 -20.01 -22.19
C ARG A 189 5.13 -19.96 -22.28
N PHE A 190 4.56 -18.78 -22.41
CA PHE A 190 3.13 -18.51 -22.58
C PHE A 190 2.87 -18.17 -24.06
#